data_AF-A0A0D0CNK8-F1
#
_entry.id   AF-A0A0D0CNK8-F1
#
_cell.length_a   1.000
_cell.length_b   1.000
_cell.length_c   1.000
_cell.angle_alpha   90.00
_cell.angle_beta   90.00
_cell.angle_gamma   90.00
#
_symmetry.space_group_name_H-M   'P 1'
#
loop_
_entity.id
_entity.type
_entity.pdbx_description
1 polymer ?
#
loop_
_entity_poly.entity_id
_entity_poly.type
_entity_poly.pdbx_seq_one_letter_code
_entity_poly.pdbx_strand_id
1 'polypeptide(L)' 'SLLASYAYNNFDVDLKSQVLTVEKSNDSLKHLTSGLLFPLVHGVTIDDLKCSEELWKK' A
#
# COMPACT_ATOMS: atom_id res chain seq x y z
N SER A 1 -1.48 -17.56 8.93
CA SER A 1 -2.84 -17.16 9.34
C SER A 1 -3.42 -16.34 8.21
N LEU A 2 -4.56 -16.77 7.64
CA LEU A 2 -5.29 -16.05 6.56
C LEU A 2 -6.18 -14.90 7.10
N LEU A 3 -6.17 -14.64 8.42
CA LEU A 3 -7.04 -13.67 9.07
C LEU A 3 -6.43 -12.27 9.14
N ALA A 4 -5.89 -11.80 8.02
CA ALA A 4 -5.37 -10.44 7.92
C ALA A 4 -5.68 -9.87 6.54
N SER A 5 -6.12 -8.61 6.52
CA SER A 5 -6.34 -7.88 5.28
C SER A 5 -5.13 -7.01 4.95
N TYR A 6 -4.80 -6.99 3.67
CA TYR A 6 -3.76 -6.17 3.08
C TYR A 6 -4.42 -5.19 2.13
N ALA A 7 -4.22 -3.91 2.34
CA ALA A 7 -4.64 -2.86 1.42
C ALA A 7 -3.41 -2.14 0.89
N TYR A 8 -3.34 -1.95 -0.43
CA TYR A 8 -2.28 -1.19 -1.08
C TYR A 8 -2.87 0.05 -1.74
N ASN A 9 -2.14 1.15 -1.67
CA ASN A 9 -2.47 2.38 -2.39
C ASN A 9 -1.20 2.95 -3.01
N ASN A 10 -1.25 3.24 -4.31
CA ASN A 10 -0.19 3.91 -5.04
C ASN A 10 -0.49 5.41 -5.09
N PHE A 11 0.49 6.25 -4.76
CA PHE A 11 0.31 7.69 -4.73
C PHE A 11 1.60 8.40 -5.09
N ASP A 12 1.44 9.60 -5.64
CA ASP A 12 2.55 10.47 -6.00
C ASP A 12 2.74 11.52 -4.89
N VAL A 13 3.99 11.73 -4.50
CA VAL A 13 4.35 12.74 -3.49
C VAL A 13 5.40 13.67 -4.05
N ASP A 14 5.14 14.97 -3.94
CA ASP A 14 6.14 15.99 -4.20
C ASP A 14 7.02 16.20 -2.95
N LEU A 15 8.16 15.50 -2.90
CA LEU A 15 9.13 15.60 -1.82
C LEU A 15 10.13 16.74 -2.10
N LYS A 16 9.74 17.96 -1.74
CA LYS A 16 10.59 19.14 -1.86
C LYS A 16 11.75 19.08 -0.86
N SER A 17 12.96 18.84 -1.37
CA SER A 17 14.18 18.94 -0.58
C SER A 17 14.59 20.41 -0.42
N GLN A 18 14.86 20.86 0.81
CA GLN A 18 15.48 22.16 1.08
C GLN A 18 16.98 22.13 0.74
N VAL A 19 17.36 21.79 -0.49
CA VAL A 19 18.76 21.98 -0.91
C VAL A 19 18.90 23.43 -1.33
N LEU A 20 19.46 24.23 -0.44
CA LEU A 20 20.01 25.54 -0.79
C LEU A 20 21.04 25.33 -1.90
N THR A 21 20.77 25.94 -3.06
CA THR A 21 21.70 26.18 -4.17
C THR A 21 22.40 24.95 -4.75
N VAL A 22 21.84 24.38 -5.82
CA VAL A 22 22.55 23.98 -7.05
C VAL A 22 21.47 23.62 -8.08
N GLU A 23 21.59 24.16 -9.30
CA GLU A 23 20.72 23.92 -10.46
C GLU A 23 20.81 22.46 -10.95
N LYS A 24 20.33 21.51 -10.16
CA LYS A 24 19.98 20.18 -10.66
C LYS A 24 18.47 20.10 -10.72
N SER A 25 17.95 19.61 -11.84
CA SER A 25 16.54 19.21 -11.99
C SER A 25 16.25 18.08 -11.00
N ASN A 26 16.01 18.44 -9.75
CA ASN A 26 15.63 17.49 -8.72
C ASN A 26 14.21 17.02 -9.07
N ASP A 27 14.12 15.78 -9.56
CA ASP A 27 12.85 15.11 -9.73
C ASP A 27 12.23 14.89 -8.35
N SER A 28 11.43 15.86 -7.91
CA SER A 28 10.82 15.89 -6.57
C SER A 28 9.57 15.03 -6.50
N LEU A 29 8.96 14.71 -7.65
CA LEU A 29 7.81 13.83 -7.74
C LEU A 29 8.27 12.38 -7.54
N LYS A 30 7.79 11.74 -6.48
CA LYS A 30 8.09 10.35 -6.15
C LYS A 30 6.82 9.52 -6.24
N HIS A 31 6.89 8.44 -7.03
CA HIS A 31 5.88 7.39 -7.07
C HIS A 31 6.11 6.44 -5.90
N LEU A 32 5.15 6.36 -4.98
CA LEU A 32 5.24 5.54 -3.77
C LEU A 32 4.04 4.61 -3.64
N THR A 33 4.24 3.51 -2.92
CA THR A 33 3.17 2.58 -2.54
C THR A 33 3.10 2.52 -1.02
N SER A 34 1.93 2.82 -0.46
CA SER A 34 1.62 2.55 0.95
C SER A 34 0.92 1.20 1.08
N GLY A 35 1.26 0.45 2.13
CA GLY A 35 0.56 -0.76 2.52
C GLY A 35 -0.04 -0.62 3.91
N LEU A 36 -1.27 -1.10 4.10
CA LEU A 36 -1.92 -1.23 5.39
C LEU A 36 -2.21 -2.70 5.67
N LEU A 37 -1.75 -3.18 6.83
CA LEU A 37 -2.02 -4.52 7.33
C LEU A 37 -2.85 -4.41 8.61
N PHE A 38 -4.00 -5.09 8.64
CA PHE A 38 -4.84 -5.15 9.83
C PHE A 38 -5.45 -6.55 10.03
N PRO A 39 -5.64 -6.98 11.29
CA PRO A 39 -6.26 -8.26 11.59
C PRO A 39 -7.74 -8.25 11.18
N LEU A 40 -8.22 -9.38 10.67
CA LEU A 40 -9.65 -9.62 10.49
C LEU A 40 -10.24 -10.00 11.86
N VAL A 41 -10.97 -9.05 12.45
CA VAL A 41 -11.57 -9.14 13.78
C VAL A 41 -13.04 -9.58 13.74
N HIS A 42 -13.69 -9.70 14.89
CA HIS A 42 -15.13 -10.03 15.04
C HIS A 42 -15.53 -11.44 14.59
N GLY A 43 -14.67 -12.44 14.84
CA GLY A 43 -15.02 -13.85 14.64
C GLY A 43 -14.90 -14.34 13.21
N VAL A 44 -14.26 -13.58 12.32
CA VAL A 44 -13.94 -14.03 10.95
C VAL A 44 -13.11 -15.32 11.02
N THR A 45 -13.53 -16.29 10.23
CA THR A 45 -12.89 -17.60 10.11
C THR A 45 -12.29 -17.78 8.72
N ILE A 46 -11.54 -18.86 8.53
CA ILE A 46 -10.96 -19.20 7.22
C ILE A 46 -12.06 -19.55 6.21
N ASP A 47 -13.17 -20.15 6.67
CA ASP A 47 -14.28 -20.54 5.79
C ASP A 47 -14.98 -19.34 5.15
N ASP A 48 -14.97 -18.19 5.83
CA ASP A 48 -15.49 -16.92 5.30
C ASP A 48 -14.62 -16.38 4.15
N LEU A 49 -13.35 -16.80 4.08
CA LEU A 49 -12.37 -16.39 3.07
C LEU A 49 -12.18 -17.42 1.95
N LYS A 50 -13.03 -18.44 1.86
CA LYS A 50 -12.90 -19.55 0.90
C LYS A 50 -12.81 -19.17 -0.58
N CYS A 51 -13.21 -17.95 -0.94
CA CYS A 51 -13.16 -17.44 -2.32
C CYS A 51 -12.05 -16.39 -2.54
N SER A 52 -11.20 -16.12 -1.54
CA SER A 52 -10.21 -15.03 -1.62
C SER A 52 -9.18 -15.26 -2.72
N GLU A 53 -8.83 -16.53 -2.97
CA GLU A 53 -7.85 -16.89 -3.98
C GLU A 53 -8.42 -16.68 -5.40
N GLU A 54 -9.66 -17.07 -5.63
CA GLU A 54 -10.36 -16.90 -6.90
C GLU A 54 -10.60 -15.43 -7.24
N LEU A 55 -10.88 -14.60 -6.22
CA LEU A 55 -11.03 -13.15 -6.39
C LEU A 55 -9.70 -12.48 -6.78
N TRP A 56 -8.57 -12.94 -6.24
CA TRP A 56 -7.23 -12.37 -6.53
C TRP A 56 -6.56 -12.90 -7.79
N LYS A 57 -7.05 -14.01 -8.36
CA LYS A 57 -6.55 -14.52 -9.65
C LYS A 57 -7.14 -13.82 -10.87
N LYS A 58 -8.11 -12.92 -10.70
CA LYS A 58 -8.83 -12.23 -11.77
C LYS A 58 -8.39 -10.78 -11.91
#